data_AF-A0A963V370-F1
#
_entry.id   AF-A0A963V370-F1
#
_cell.length_a   1.000
_cell.length_b   1.000
_cell.length_c   1.000
_cell.angle_alpha   90.00
_cell.angle_beta   90.00
_cell.angle_gamma   90.00
#
_symmetry.space_group_name_H-M   'P 1'
#
loop_
_entity.id
_entity.type
_entity.pdbx_description
1 polymer ?
#
loop_
_entity_poly.entity_id
_entity_poly.type
_entity_poly.pdbx_seq_one_letter_code
_entity_poly.pdbx_strand_id
1 'polypeptide(L)'
;EDEGMAVAEVIAGKHGHVNYSAIPGVIYTTPEVASVGRTEEQLKEEGRAYKVGKFAFMGNGRAKAVFQGDGFVKLLADKETDRILGAHIIGPAAGELIHEICVGMEFGAAAEDIALTCHAHPTFSEAVREAALACGDGPIHS
;
A
#
# COMPACT_ATOMS: atom_id res chain seq x y z
N GLU A 1 -6.48 -14.47 12.72
CA GLU A 1 -7.77 -15.05 12.28
C GLU A 1 -7.52 -16.02 11.13
N ASP A 2 -6.79 -15.58 10.10
CA ASP A 2 -6.48 -16.31 8.87
C ASP A 2 -5.89 -17.71 9.10
N GLU A 3 -4.87 -17.86 9.95
CA GLU A 3 -4.31 -19.19 10.26
C GLU A 3 -5.34 -20.13 10.88
N GLY A 4 -6.24 -19.58 11.72
CA GLY A 4 -7.35 -20.30 12.32
C GLY A 4 -8.39 -20.75 11.29
N MET A 5 -8.69 -19.91 10.30
CA MET A 5 -9.56 -20.27 9.19
C MET A 5 -8.90 -21.32 8.30
N ALA A 6 -7.64 -21.13 7.91
CA ALA A 6 -6.91 -22.06 7.06
C ALA A 6 -6.80 -23.44 7.70
N VAL A 7 -6.49 -23.54 9.00
CA VAL A 7 -6.44 -24.84 9.68
C VAL A 7 -7.82 -25.50 9.77
N ALA A 8 -8.89 -24.74 10.04
CA ALA A 8 -10.24 -25.27 10.07
C ALA A 8 -10.67 -25.80 8.70
N GLU A 9 -10.32 -25.12 7.61
CA GLU A 9 -10.58 -25.56 6.24
C GLU A 9 -9.82 -26.85 5.90
N VAL A 10 -8.53 -26.93 6.26
CA VAL A 10 -7.72 -28.14 6.06
C VAL A 10 -8.29 -29.33 6.85
N ILE A 11 -8.68 -29.13 8.11
CA ILE A 11 -9.33 -30.17 8.93
C ILE A 11 -10.63 -30.65 8.26
N ALA A 12 -11.37 -29.74 7.63
CA ALA A 12 -12.59 -30.05 6.88
C ALA A 12 -12.33 -30.64 5.48
N GLY A 13 -11.08 -30.91 5.09
CA GLY A 13 -10.71 -31.47 3.78
C GLY A 13 -10.76 -30.45 2.63
N LYS A 14 -10.79 -29.15 2.92
CA LYS A 14 -10.74 -28.05 1.96
C LYS A 14 -9.31 -27.53 1.77
N HIS A 15 -9.14 -26.51 0.93
CA HIS A 15 -7.87 -25.92 0.55
C HIS A 15 -7.55 -24.63 1.33
N GLY A 16 -7.38 -24.74 2.65
CA GLY A 16 -7.00 -23.60 3.47
C GLY A 16 -5.64 -23.01 3.08
N HIS A 17 -5.57 -21.69 2.95
CA HIS A 17 -4.38 -20.95 2.53
C HIS A 17 -4.30 -19.59 3.25
N VAL A 18 -3.08 -19.13 3.50
CA VAL A 18 -2.80 -17.78 4.01
C VAL A 18 -1.72 -17.14 3.15
N ASN A 19 -1.98 -15.95 2.61
CA ASN A 19 -0.95 -15.18 1.91
C ASN A 19 -0.15 -14.33 2.92
N TYR A 20 0.94 -14.90 3.43
CA TYR A 20 1.84 -14.17 4.34
C TYR A 20 2.53 -12.96 3.71
N SER A 21 2.51 -12.83 2.39
CA SER A 21 3.07 -11.65 1.70
C SER A 21 2.12 -10.44 1.74
N ALA A 22 0.85 -10.63 2.11
CA ALA A 22 -0.19 -9.61 2.13
C ALA A 22 -0.80 -9.40 3.53
N ILE A 23 -0.03 -9.69 4.60
CA ILE A 23 -0.44 -9.39 5.98
C ILE A 23 -0.04 -7.95 6.31
N PRO A 24 -1.00 -7.03 6.57
CA PRO A 24 -0.68 -5.68 7.00
C PRO A 24 -0.22 -5.64 8.46
N GLY A 25 0.74 -4.76 8.75
CA GLY A 25 1.13 -4.36 10.10
C GLY A 25 0.76 -2.90 10.34
N VAL A 26 0.18 -2.59 11.50
CA VAL A 26 -0.25 -1.23 11.85
C VAL A 26 0.23 -0.86 13.24
N ILE A 27 0.73 0.37 13.38
CA ILE A 27 1.09 1.01 14.65
C ILE A 27 0.18 2.23 14.82
N TYR A 28 -0.71 2.17 15.82
CA TYR A 28 -1.72 3.18 16.09
C TYR A 28 -1.17 4.38 16.89
N THR A 29 -0.04 4.92 16.46
CA THR A 29 0.49 6.21 16.94
C THR A 29 -0.23 7.37 16.27
N THR A 30 0.16 8.61 16.60
CA THR A 30 -0.28 9.79 15.86
C THR A 30 0.95 10.52 15.30
N PRO A 31 1.13 10.57 13.97
CA PRO A 31 0.33 9.87 12.94
C PRO A 31 0.46 8.34 13.02
N GLU A 32 -0.51 7.63 12.42
CA GLU A 32 -0.47 6.17 12.31
C GLU A 32 0.62 5.75 11.34
N VAL A 33 1.12 4.53 11.50
CA VAL A 33 2.03 3.88 10.55
C VAL A 33 1.43 2.54 10.13
N ALA A 34 1.38 2.28 8.83
CA ALA A 34 0.94 1.00 8.29
C ALA A 34 1.87 0.52 7.18
N SER A 35 2.03 -0.79 7.06
CA SER A 35 2.83 -1.41 6.00
C SER A 35 2.26 -2.76 5.58
N VAL A 36 2.44 -3.12 4.32
CA VAL A 36 2.18 -4.46 3.79
C VAL A 36 3.25 -4.81 2.75
N GLY A 37 3.57 -6.09 2.61
CA GLY A 37 4.56 -6.57 1.64
C GLY A 37 6.00 -6.32 2.05
N ARG A 38 6.87 -6.14 1.05
CA ARG A 38 8.33 -6.03 1.23
C ARG A 38 8.77 -4.61 1.57
N THR A 39 9.81 -4.50 2.39
CA THR A 39 10.55 -3.24 2.58
C THR A 39 11.62 -3.04 1.51
N GLU A 40 12.16 -1.83 1.39
CA GLU A 40 13.26 -1.55 0.47
C GLU A 40 14.53 -2.33 0.85
N GLU A 41 14.79 -2.51 2.15
CA GLU A 41 15.92 -3.28 2.66
C GLU A 41 15.80 -4.75 2.25
N GLN A 42 14.61 -5.35 2.41
CA GLN A 42 14.34 -6.72 1.98
C GLN A 42 14.53 -6.87 0.46
N LEU A 43 14.06 -5.92 -0.34
CA LEU A 43 14.24 -5.97 -1.80
C LEU A 43 15.71 -5.84 -2.21
N LYS A 44 16.49 -5.01 -1.49
CA LYS A 44 17.95 -4.91 -1.70
C LYS A 44 18.67 -6.20 -1.34
N GLU A 45 18.31 -6.81 -0.21
CA GLU A 45 18.87 -8.10 0.24
C GLU A 45 18.53 -9.24 -0.74
N GLU A 46 17.33 -9.23 -1.31
CA GLU A 46 16.89 -10.18 -2.34
C GLU A 46 17.53 -9.92 -3.72
N GLY A 47 18.23 -8.80 -3.89
CA GLY A 47 18.77 -8.38 -5.19
C GLY A 47 17.69 -8.05 -6.23
N ARG A 48 16.48 -7.72 -5.78
CA ARG A 48 15.32 -7.44 -6.63
C ARG A 48 15.29 -5.99 -7.04
N ALA A 49 15.23 -5.71 -8.34
CA ALA A 49 15.09 -4.35 -8.85
C ALA A 49 13.67 -3.82 -8.64
N TYR A 50 13.56 -2.60 -8.11
CA TYR A 50 12.26 -1.97 -7.81
C TYR A 50 12.27 -0.47 -8.11
N LYS A 51 11.08 0.10 -8.28
CA LYS A 51 10.78 1.53 -8.37
C LYS A 51 10.13 1.99 -7.07
N VAL A 52 10.31 3.27 -6.74
CA VAL A 52 9.73 3.90 -5.56
C VAL A 52 8.84 5.05 -5.99
N GLY A 53 7.55 4.96 -5.65
CA GLY A 53 6.61 6.06 -5.75
C GLY A 53 6.31 6.61 -4.36
N LYS A 54 6.32 7.93 -4.18
CA LYS A 54 6.08 8.56 -2.89
C LYS A 54 5.28 9.86 -3.05
N PHE A 55 4.27 10.05 -2.21
CA PHE A 55 3.48 11.27 -2.16
C PHE A 55 3.22 11.72 -0.72
N ALA A 56 3.43 13.01 -0.43
CA ALA A 56 3.26 13.58 0.91
C ALA A 56 1.82 13.99 1.19
N PHE A 57 1.31 13.74 2.40
CA PHE A 57 -0.03 14.23 2.79
C PHE A 57 -0.11 15.76 2.82
N MET A 58 1.02 16.45 2.89
CA MET A 58 1.11 17.90 2.70
C MET A 58 0.64 18.35 1.30
N GLY A 59 0.66 17.48 0.28
CA GLY A 59 0.09 17.73 -1.04
C GLY A 59 -1.42 17.42 -1.13
N ASN A 60 -1.99 16.70 -0.17
CA ASN A 60 -3.36 16.20 -0.21
C ASN A 60 -4.40 17.22 0.32
N GLY A 61 -5.46 17.46 -0.45
CA GLY A 61 -6.49 18.45 -0.10
C GLY A 61 -7.29 18.12 1.16
N ARG A 62 -7.63 16.84 1.37
CA ARG A 62 -8.36 16.39 2.56
C ARG A 62 -7.51 16.54 3.82
N ALA A 63 -6.25 16.13 3.77
CA ALA A 63 -5.25 16.29 4.84
C ALA A 63 -5.09 17.76 5.25
N LYS A 64 -4.99 18.67 4.29
CA LYS A 64 -4.97 20.12 4.55
C LYS A 64 -6.23 20.59 5.27
N ALA A 65 -7.40 20.18 4.80
CA ALA A 65 -8.69 20.63 5.34
C ALA A 65 -8.91 20.24 6.82
N VAL A 66 -8.24 19.19 7.31
CA VAL A 66 -8.35 18.71 8.69
C VAL A 66 -7.05 18.84 9.50
N PHE A 67 -6.07 19.58 8.98
CA PHE A 67 -4.77 19.81 9.64
C PHE A 67 -3.98 18.53 9.96
N GLN A 68 -4.07 17.52 9.09
CA GLN A 68 -3.35 16.24 9.20
C GLN A 68 -2.41 16.01 8.01
N GLY A 69 -1.54 16.99 7.74
CA GLY A 69 -0.61 16.97 6.60
C GLY A 69 0.68 16.18 6.82
N ASP A 70 0.87 15.60 8.00
CA ASP A 70 2.10 14.88 8.34
C ASP A 70 2.18 13.52 7.64
N GLY A 71 3.38 13.19 7.16
CA GLY A 71 3.68 11.89 6.58
C GLY A 71 3.45 11.77 5.08
N PHE A 72 3.38 10.54 4.59
CA PHE A 72 3.37 10.18 3.18
C PHE A 72 2.85 8.76 2.94
N VAL A 73 2.47 8.48 1.70
CA VAL A 73 2.33 7.14 1.14
C VAL A 73 3.58 6.82 0.31
N LYS A 74 4.12 5.60 0.45
CA LYS A 74 5.21 5.06 -0.35
C LYS A 74 4.82 3.70 -0.92
N LEU A 75 4.89 3.54 -2.23
CA LEU A 75 4.71 2.28 -2.94
C LEU A 75 6.05 1.80 -3.50
N LEU A 76 6.26 0.49 -3.43
CA LEU A 76 7.38 -0.21 -4.05
C LEU A 76 6.82 -1.11 -5.15
N ALA A 77 7.27 -0.90 -6.37
CA ALA A 77 6.82 -1.66 -7.54
C ALA A 77 8.00 -2.36 -8.21
N ASP A 78 7.77 -3.54 -8.77
CA ASP A 78 8.75 -4.25 -9.56
C ASP A 78 9.19 -3.41 -10.76
N LYS A 79 10.49 -3.37 -11.05
CA LYS A 79 11.01 -2.47 -12.08
C LYS A 79 10.56 -2.83 -13.49
N GLU A 80 10.40 -4.12 -13.78
CA GLU A 80 10.12 -4.62 -15.13
C GLU A 80 8.62 -4.86 -15.34
N THR A 81 7.93 -5.34 -14.30
CA THR A 81 6.51 -5.75 -14.40
C THR A 81 5.53 -4.77 -13.77
N ASP A 82 6.02 -3.75 -13.07
CA ASP A 82 5.24 -2.77 -12.32
C ASP A 82 4.39 -3.35 -11.17
N ARG A 83 4.46 -4.66 -10.92
CA ARG A 83 3.73 -5.34 -9.83
C ARG A 83 4.08 -4.73 -8.48
N ILE A 84 3.06 -4.44 -7.66
CA ILE A 84 3.26 -3.92 -6.31
C ILE A 84 3.95 -4.99 -5.44
N LEU A 85 5.06 -4.60 -4.81
CA LEU A 85 5.88 -5.42 -3.93
C LEU A 85 5.68 -5.09 -2.45
N GLY A 86 5.31 -3.84 -2.17
CA GLY A 86 4.99 -3.40 -0.82
C GLY A 86 4.51 -1.96 -0.77
N ALA A 87 3.87 -1.61 0.33
CA ALA A 87 3.39 -0.27 0.62
C ALA A 87 3.66 0.10 2.07
N HIS A 88 3.94 1.39 2.27
CA HIS A 88 4.28 1.95 3.58
C HIS A 88 3.62 3.32 3.69
N ILE A 89 2.80 3.50 4.71
CA ILE A 89 2.03 4.71 4.93
C ILE A 89 2.36 5.21 6.33
N ILE A 90 2.69 6.49 6.43
CA ILE A 90 2.68 7.23 7.69
C ILE A 90 1.76 8.43 7.48
N GLY A 91 0.71 8.58 8.28
CA GLY A 91 -0.25 9.67 8.07
C GLY A 91 -1.66 9.39 8.62
N PRO A 92 -2.65 10.21 8.24
CA PRO A 92 -4.02 10.02 8.68
C PRO A 92 -4.62 8.74 8.09
N ALA A 93 -5.30 7.97 8.94
CA ALA A 93 -5.98 6.73 8.57
C ALA A 93 -5.07 5.72 7.86
N ALA A 94 -3.77 5.67 8.17
CA ALA A 94 -2.82 4.76 7.54
C ALA A 94 -3.26 3.30 7.68
N GLY A 95 -3.81 2.93 8.85
CA GLY A 95 -4.34 1.59 9.11
C GLY A 95 -5.52 1.22 8.22
N GLU A 96 -6.30 2.19 7.76
CA GLU A 96 -7.43 1.96 6.83
C GLU A 96 -6.95 1.96 5.37
N LEU A 97 -6.13 2.94 4.99
CA LEU A 97 -5.64 3.12 3.62
C LEU A 97 -4.82 1.93 3.12
N ILE A 98 -4.07 1.26 4.01
CA ILE A 98 -3.22 0.13 3.63
C ILE A 98 -4.02 -1.05 3.04
N HIS A 99 -5.30 -1.17 3.38
CA HIS A 99 -6.15 -2.26 2.90
C HIS A 99 -6.41 -2.19 1.40
N GLU A 100 -6.44 -1.01 0.78
CA GLU A 100 -6.61 -0.94 -0.69
C GLU A 100 -5.41 -1.58 -1.40
N ILE A 101 -4.21 -1.43 -0.84
CA ILE A 101 -3.00 -2.08 -1.36
C ILE A 101 -2.98 -3.57 -1.02
N CYS A 102 -3.49 -3.99 0.15
CA CYS A 102 -3.64 -5.42 0.45
C CYS A 102 -4.51 -6.09 -0.61
N VAL A 103 -5.66 -5.49 -0.95
CA VAL A 103 -6.53 -5.98 -2.03
C VAL A 103 -5.79 -5.96 -3.37
N GLY A 104 -5.13 -4.85 -3.73
CA GLY A 104 -4.35 -4.76 -4.96
C GLY A 104 -3.27 -5.86 -5.08
N MET A 105 -2.51 -6.10 -4.01
CA MET A 105 -1.49 -7.15 -3.97
C MET A 105 -2.08 -8.55 -4.13
N GLU A 106 -3.27 -8.82 -3.59
CA GLU A 106 -3.94 -10.11 -3.76
C GLU A 106 -4.43 -10.36 -5.18
N PHE A 107 -4.81 -9.31 -5.90
CA PHE A 107 -5.08 -9.40 -7.33
C PHE A 107 -3.81 -9.36 -8.20
N GLY A 108 -2.63 -9.17 -7.59
CA GLY A 108 -1.37 -9.06 -8.30
C GLY A 108 -1.22 -7.75 -9.10
N ALA A 109 -1.88 -6.69 -8.63
CA ALA A 109 -1.94 -5.39 -9.32
C ALA A 109 -0.57 -4.77 -9.57
N ALA A 110 -0.47 -4.08 -10.71
CA ALA A 110 0.57 -3.11 -11.01
C ALA A 110 0.33 -1.80 -10.25
N ALA A 111 1.37 -0.96 -10.11
CA ALA A 111 1.17 0.40 -9.61
C ALA A 111 0.29 1.21 -10.58
N GLU A 112 0.40 0.98 -11.88
CA GLU A 112 -0.47 1.56 -12.90
C GLU A 112 -1.97 1.28 -12.64
N ASP A 113 -2.33 0.08 -12.20
CA ASP A 113 -3.73 -0.27 -11.90
C ASP A 113 -4.32 0.64 -10.81
N ILE A 114 -3.54 0.93 -9.76
CA ILE A 114 -3.94 1.87 -8.70
C ILE A 114 -3.97 3.31 -9.22
N ALA A 115 -2.99 3.70 -10.02
CA ALA A 115 -2.90 5.04 -10.60
C ALA A 115 -4.08 5.38 -11.52
N LEU A 116 -4.54 4.41 -12.31
CA LEU A 116 -5.68 4.51 -13.23
C LEU A 116 -7.04 4.32 -12.57
N THR A 117 -7.06 3.85 -11.32
CA THR A 117 -8.29 3.74 -10.53
C THR A 117 -8.78 5.12 -10.06
N CYS A 118 -10.06 5.40 -10.27
CA CYS A 118 -10.66 6.65 -9.82
C CYS A 118 -10.76 6.70 -8.29
N HIS A 119 -10.08 7.67 -7.69
CA HIS A 119 -10.16 7.95 -6.25
C HIS A 119 -11.07 9.15 -6.02
N ALA A 120 -11.93 9.06 -5.01
CA ALA A 120 -12.86 10.14 -4.69
C ALA A 120 -12.12 11.40 -4.19
N HIS A 121 -12.64 12.57 -4.55
CA HIS A 121 -12.08 13.85 -4.15
C HIS A 121 -13.07 14.66 -3.27
N PRO A 122 -12.64 15.26 -2.14
CA PRO A 122 -11.33 15.13 -1.51
C PRO A 122 -11.27 13.96 -0.52
N THR A 123 -10.30 13.05 -0.64
CA THR A 123 -10.05 11.96 0.32
C THR A 123 -8.56 11.77 0.63
N PHE A 124 -8.23 11.09 1.73
CA PHE A 124 -6.83 10.73 2.01
C PHE A 124 -6.30 9.70 1.00
N SER A 125 -7.16 8.82 0.48
CA SER A 125 -6.80 7.78 -0.48
C SER A 125 -6.23 8.34 -1.79
N GLU A 126 -6.53 9.59 -2.16
CA GLU A 126 -5.87 10.24 -3.30
C GLU A 126 -4.34 10.27 -3.16
N ALA A 127 -3.80 10.29 -1.94
CA ALA A 127 -2.36 10.20 -1.72
C ALA A 127 -1.78 8.84 -2.15
N VAL A 128 -2.57 7.76 -2.08
CA VAL A 128 -2.16 6.44 -2.54
C VAL A 128 -2.11 6.40 -4.07
N ARG A 129 -3.14 6.94 -4.74
CA ARG A 129 -3.14 7.14 -6.19
C ARG A 129 -1.95 7.96 -6.68
N GLU A 130 -1.64 9.07 -6.01
CA GLU A 130 -0.50 9.92 -6.38
C GLU A 130 0.85 9.23 -6.15
N ALA A 131 0.98 8.43 -5.09
CA ALA A 131 2.16 7.59 -4.88
C ALA A 131 2.29 6.51 -5.97
N ALA A 132 1.19 5.97 -6.48
CA ALA A 132 1.18 5.03 -7.59
C ALA A 132 1.58 5.71 -8.92
N LEU A 133 1.05 6.90 -9.20
CA LEU A 133 1.49 7.72 -10.34
C LEU A 133 2.99 8.03 -10.27
N ALA A 134 3.53 8.26 -9.06
CA ALA A 134 4.95 8.49 -8.83
C ALA A 134 5.85 7.26 -9.10
N CYS A 135 5.30 6.03 -9.20
CA CYS A 135 6.04 4.87 -9.70
C CYS A 135 6.22 4.88 -11.24
N GLY A 136 5.44 5.70 -11.95
CA GLY A 136 5.43 5.84 -13.42
C GLY A 136 5.87 7.24 -13.86
N ASP A 137 5.01 7.90 -14.63
CA ASP A 137 5.29 9.22 -15.25
C ASP A 137 5.36 10.38 -14.24
N GLY A 138 4.83 10.19 -13.03
CA GLY A 138 4.87 11.16 -11.96
C GLY A 138 3.49 11.60 -11.46
N PRO A 139 3.42 12.09 -10.21
CA PRO A 139 2.18 12.58 -9.61
C PRO A 139 1.72 13.89 -10.26
N ILE A 140 0.40 14.16 -10.22
CA ILE A 140 -0.20 15.38 -10.77
C ILE A 140 -0.07 16.57 -9.78
N HIS A 141 0.02 16.29 -8.47
CA HIS A 141 -0.07 17.31 -7.41
C HIS A 141 1.18 17.41 -6.52
N SER A 142 2.39 17.37 -7.10
CA SER A 142 3.67 17.36 -6.35
C SER A 142 3.99 18.64 -5.57
#